data_AF-A0A3P9BU73-F1
#
_entry.id   AF-A0A3P9BU73-F1
#
_cell.length_a   1.000
_cell.length_b   1.000
_cell.length_c   1.000
_cell.angle_alpha   90.00
_cell.angle_beta   90.00
_cell.angle_gamma   90.00
#
_symmetry.space_group_name_H-M   'P 1'
#
loop_
_entity.id
_entity.type
_entity.pdbx_description
1 polymer ?
#
loop_
_entity_poly.entity_id
_entity_poly.type
_entity_poly.pdbx_seq_one_letter_code
_entity_poly.pdbx_strand_id
1 'polypeptide(L)' 'MVSHRSTKGASKARRDHINHEIKNMRALLPITLEDQERLSYLHSMAVICTYIKKSVLFQGKFSYFLNVLTNMKD' A
#
# COMPACT_ATOMS: atom_id res chain seq x y z
N MET A 1 -10.74 22.79 31.28
CA MET A 1 -10.31 22.29 29.96
C MET A 1 -10.53 20.78 29.91
N VAL A 2 -11.58 20.32 29.21
CA VAL A 2 -11.85 18.87 29.08
C VAL A 2 -10.76 18.25 28.21
N SER A 3 -9.93 17.40 28.82
CA SER A 3 -8.88 16.68 28.12
C SER A 3 -9.53 15.77 27.07
N HIS A 4 -9.33 16.07 25.79
CA HIS A 4 -9.68 15.20 24.67
C HIS A 4 -8.69 14.03 24.58
N ARG A 5 -8.36 13.42 25.73
CA ARG A 5 -7.40 12.33 25.80
C ARG A 5 -8.05 11.14 25.13
N SER A 6 -7.55 10.79 23.95
CA SER A 6 -7.91 9.53 23.30
C SER A 6 -7.83 8.41 24.35
N THR A 7 -8.95 7.77 24.62
CA THR A 7 -8.97 6.61 25.51
C THR A 7 -8.11 5.48 24.92
N LYS A 8 -7.63 4.57 25.77
CA LYS A 8 -6.81 3.42 25.34
C LYS A 8 -7.55 2.60 24.27
N GLY A 9 -8.87 2.45 24.39
CA GLY A 9 -9.73 1.78 23.42
C GLY A 9 -9.79 2.52 22.08
N ALA A 10 -10.01 3.83 22.08
CA ALA A 10 -10.03 4.63 20.85
C ALA A 10 -8.68 4.59 20.11
N SER A 11 -7.56 4.59 20.84
CA SER A 11 -6.23 4.47 20.23
C SER A 11 -5.98 3.08 19.63
N LYS A 12 -6.47 2.01 20.28
CA LYS A 12 -6.40 0.65 19.72
C LYS A 12 -7.22 0.52 18.45
N ALA A 13 -8.48 0.98 18.46
CA ALA A 13 -9.35 0.96 17.29
C ALA A 13 -8.73 1.68 16.08
N ARG A 14 -8.12 2.86 16.30
CA ARG A 14 -7.39 3.57 15.23
C ARG A 14 -6.20 2.77 14.69
N ARG A 15 -5.38 2.17 15.56
CA ARG A 15 -4.25 1.35 15.11
C ARG A 15 -4.70 0.13 14.33
N ASP A 16 -5.79 -0.50 14.75
CA ASP A 16 -6.36 -1.67 14.06
C ASP A 16 -6.89 -1.30 12.68
N HIS A 17 -7.58 -0.16 12.58
CA HIS A 17 -8.02 0.38 11.30
C HIS A 17 -6.84 0.67 10.36
N ILE A 18 -5.80 1.34 10.85
CA ILE A 18 -4.57 1.60 10.07
C ILE A 18 -3.93 0.27 9.61
N ASN A 19 -3.78 -0.70 10.50
CA ASN A 19 -3.19 -1.99 10.15
C ASN A 19 -4.01 -2.75 9.10
N HIS A 20 -5.34 -2.63 9.15
CA HIS A 20 -6.24 -3.21 8.16
C HIS A 20 -6.02 -2.58 6.77
N GLU A 21 -6.00 -1.26 6.69
CA GLU A 21 -5.75 -0.54 5.43
C GLU A 21 -4.37 -0.86 4.84
N ILE A 22 -3.35 -1.00 5.68
CA ILE A 22 -2.01 -1.40 5.23
C ILE A 22 -2.01 -2.80 4.62
N LYS A 23 -2.77 -3.73 5.20
CA LYS A 23 -2.95 -5.08 4.65
C LYS A 23 -3.68 -5.04 3.31
N ASN A 24 -4.70 -4.20 3.18
CA ASN A 24 -5.42 -3.99 1.93
C ASN A 24 -4.48 -3.42 0.84
N MET A 25 -3.69 -2.39 1.16
CA MET A 25 -2.70 -1.83 0.23
C MET A 25 -1.64 -2.84 -0.18
N ARG A 26 -1.19 -3.70 0.75
CA ARG A 26 -0.21 -4.76 0.44
C ARG A 26 -0.75 -5.76 -0.60
N ALA A 27 -2.02 -6.10 -0.54
CA ALA A 27 -2.66 -7.02 -1.48
C ALA A 27 -2.75 -6.48 -2.92
N LEU A 28 -2.60 -5.16 -3.11
CA LEU A 28 -2.61 -4.50 -4.42
C LEU A 28 -1.23 -4.48 -5.10
N LEU A 29 -0.17 -4.86 -4.40
CA LEU A 29 1.19 -4.84 -4.94
C LEU A 29 1.38 -6.00 -5.93
N PRO A 30 2.17 -5.80 -7.01
CA PRO A 30 2.50 -6.85 -7.97
C PRO A 30 3.59 -7.79 -7.42
N ILE A 31 3.29 -8.49 -6.32
CA ILE A 31 4.16 -9.47 -5.64
C ILE A 31 3.34 -10.72 -5.30
N THR A 32 4.00 -11.88 -5.26
CA THR A 32 3.33 -13.16 -5.01
C THR A 32 2.70 -13.20 -3.62
N LEU A 33 1.66 -14.02 -3.42
CA LEU A 33 1.02 -14.21 -2.11
C LEU A 33 2.00 -14.74 -1.05
N GLU A 34 2.90 -15.64 -1.43
CA GLU A 34 3.95 -16.17 -0.54
C GLU A 34 4.88 -15.04 -0.05
N ASP A 35 5.33 -14.17 -0.95
CA ASP A 35 6.18 -13.03 -0.58
C ASP A 35 5.41 -12.04 0.29
N GLN A 36 4.13 -11.81 0.01
CA GLN A 36 3.28 -10.93 0.82
C GLN A 36 3.17 -11.39 2.27
N GLU A 37 3.07 -12.69 2.51
CA GLU A 37 2.97 -13.25 3.87
C GLU A 37 4.27 -13.10 4.67
N ARG A 38 5.42 -13.12 3.99
CA ARG A 38 6.75 -12.97 4.61
C ARG A 38 7.10 -11.52 4.95
N LEU A 39 6.38 -10.54 4.40
CA LEU A 39 6.63 -9.12 4.65
C LEU A 39 6.15 -8.69 6.04
N SER A 40 7.10 -8.25 6.87
CA SER A 40 6.80 -7.52 8.11
C SER A 40 6.13 -6.17 7.82
N TYR A 41 5.58 -5.54 8.87
CA TYR A 41 4.93 -4.24 8.77
C TYR A 41 5.84 -3.16 8.15
N LEU A 42 7.10 -3.10 8.60
CA LEU A 42 8.04 -2.10 8.12
C LEU A 42 8.38 -2.31 6.63
N HIS A 43 8.59 -3.56 6.20
CA HIS A 43 8.82 -3.87 4.79
C HIS A 43 7.60 -3.53 3.94
N SER A 44 6.40 -3.86 4.43
CA SER A 44 5.14 -3.51 3.76
C SER A 44 5.06 -1.99 3.55
N MET A 45 5.40 -1.19 4.56
CA MET A 45 5.46 0.27 4.43
C MET A 45 6.49 0.76 3.41
N ALA A 46 7.71 0.22 3.45
CA ALA A 46 8.75 0.59 2.50
C ALA A 46 8.34 0.28 1.05
N VAL A 47 7.81 -0.91 0.80
CA VAL A 47 7.41 -1.36 -0.54
C VAL A 47 6.20 -0.57 -1.04
N ILE A 48 5.17 -0.37 -0.22
CA ILE A 48 4.00 0.47 -0.59
C ILE A 48 4.45 1.89 -0.95
N CYS A 49 5.26 2.53 -0.10
CA CYS A 49 5.78 3.87 -0.36
C CYS A 49 6.62 3.93 -1.64
N THR A 50 7.47 2.94 -1.85
CA THR A 50 8.33 2.87 -3.05
C THR A 50 7.49 2.66 -4.30
N TYR A 51 6.49 1.78 -4.24
CA TYR A 51 5.57 1.52 -5.33
C TYR A 51 4.78 2.78 -5.69
N ILE A 52 4.19 3.49 -4.73
CA ILE A 52 3.47 4.75 -5.00
C ILE A 52 4.42 5.79 -5.62
N LYS A 53 5.61 6.01 -5.03
CA LYS A 53 6.59 6.95 -5.57
C LYS A 53 7.00 6.60 -7.00
N LYS A 54 7.25 5.32 -7.26
CA LYS A 54 7.56 4.81 -8.60
C LYS A 54 6.36 5.05 -9.52
N SER A 55 5.16 4.67 -9.14
CA SER A 55 3.94 4.87 -9.95
C SER A 55 3.70 6.34 -10.29
N VAL A 56 3.96 7.28 -9.38
CA VAL A 56 3.84 8.73 -9.66
C VAL A 56 4.96 9.23 -10.56
N LEU A 57 6.22 8.87 -10.29
CA LEU A 57 7.36 9.26 -11.13
C LEU A 57 7.28 8.69 -12.54
N PHE A 58 6.73 7.48 -12.67
CA PHE A 58 6.57 6.78 -13.93
C PHE A 58 5.15 6.91 -14.48
N GLN A 59 4.23 7.67 -13.90
CA GLN A 59 2.83 7.79 -14.39
C GLN A 59 2.77 8.33 -15.83
N GLY A 60 3.74 9.17 -16.22
CA GLY A 60 3.94 9.60 -17.62
C GLY A 60 4.49 8.53 -18.57
N LYS A 61 4.94 7.37 -18.07
CA LYS A 61 5.50 6.24 -18.84
C LYS A 61 4.74 4.92 -18.63
N PHE A 62 4.04 4.76 -17.52
CA PHE A 62 3.29 3.55 -17.16
C PHE A 62 2.01 3.45 -17.97
N SER A 63 1.32 4.58 -18.24
CA SER A 63 0.21 4.60 -19.21
C SER A 63 0.67 4.20 -20.61
N TYR A 64 1.82 4.70 -21.06
CA TYR A 64 2.42 4.30 -22.34
C TYR A 64 2.84 2.83 -22.37
N PHE A 65 3.48 2.33 -21.32
CA PHE A 65 3.92 0.95 -21.24
C PHE A 65 2.74 -0.03 -21.14
N LEU A 66 1.71 0.29 -20.34
CA LEU A 66 0.47 -0.50 -20.28
C LEU A 66 -0.24 -0.46 -21.63
N ASN A 67 -0.35 0.71 -22.29
CA ASN A 67 -0.91 0.80 -23.64
C ASN A 67 -0.11 -0.03 -24.64
N VAL A 68 1.22 0.05 -24.64
CA VAL A 68 2.07 -0.74 -25.54
C VAL A 68 1.88 -2.24 -25.26
N LEU A 69 1.83 -2.66 -23.99
CA LEU A 69 1.59 -4.05 -23.64
C LEU A 69 0.17 -4.54 -23.99
N THR A 70 -0.85 -3.68 -23.91
CA THR A 70 -2.21 -4.03 -24.35
C THR A 70 -2.32 -4.07 -25.88
N ASN A 71 -1.61 -3.18 -26.60
CA ASN A 71 -1.58 -3.14 -28.07
C ASN A 71 -0.61 -4.15 -28.70
N MET A 72 0.18 -4.87 -27.90
CA MET A 72 1.06 -5.98 -28.34
C MET A 72 0.39 -7.35 -28.16
N LYS A 73 -0.90 -7.38 -27.80
CA LYS A 73 -1.70 -8.60 -27.60
C LYS A 73 -2.73 -8.82 -28.72
N ASP A 74 -2.61 -8.08 -29.81
CA ASP A 74 -3.34 -8.25 -31.08
C ASP A 74 -2.39 -8.69 -32.20
#